data_AF-A0A7G6WTU5-F1
#
_entry.id   AF-A0A7G6WTU5-F1
#
_cell.length_a   1.000
_cell.length_b   1.000
_cell.length_c   1.000
_cell.angle_alpha   90.00
_cell.angle_beta   90.00
_cell.angle_gamma   90.00
#
_symmetry.space_group_name_H-M   'P 1'
#
loop_
_entity.id
_entity.type
_entity.pdbx_description
1 polymer ?
#
loop_
_entity_poly.entity_id
_entity_poly.type
_entity_poly.pdbx_seq_one_letter_code
_entity_poly.pdbx_strand_id
1 'polypeptide(L)'
;MISRLFVASAAALLLAGCGGSPKVAGEPSAPTAPQPVARTAGTLPSSAMAPGTLTVSQQGITPVRTVWYLRIEDLAARTMFEQSYLQPIALSKTLAEGRYRAIVWHRACEKTCPADGEQGLGPLEQVCGAKVTVAAATTVRAVAVVGADGSCAIKVTT
;
A
#
# COMPACT_ATOMS: atom_id res chain seq x y z
N MET A 1 41.52 29.26 -5.45
CA MET A 1 42.91 28.79 -5.29
C MET A 1 42.87 27.37 -4.77
N ILE A 2 43.53 26.45 -5.48
CA ILE A 2 44.00 25.10 -5.08
C ILE A 2 42.88 24.07 -4.79
N SER A 3 42.96 22.80 -5.18
CA SER A 3 43.61 22.04 -6.25
C SER A 3 43.09 20.60 -6.07
N ARG A 4 43.08 19.83 -7.15
CA ARG A 4 42.57 18.46 -7.28
C ARG A 4 43.33 17.46 -6.40
N LEU A 5 42.71 16.33 -6.03
CA LEU A 5 43.37 15.03 -6.12
C LEU A 5 42.40 13.84 -6.23
N PHE A 6 42.68 13.03 -7.25
CA PHE A 6 42.11 11.73 -7.61
C PHE A 6 42.61 10.62 -6.67
N VAL A 7 41.81 9.58 -6.47
CA VAL A 7 42.32 8.20 -6.35
C VAL A 7 41.40 7.26 -7.12
N ALA A 8 42.01 6.42 -7.95
CA ALA A 8 41.42 5.39 -8.80
C ALA A 8 41.82 3.98 -8.30
N SER A 9 41.23 2.96 -8.95
CA SER A 9 41.61 1.53 -8.97
C SER A 9 40.93 0.65 -7.90
N ALA A 10 40.52 -0.60 -8.13
CA ALA A 10 40.88 -1.55 -9.19
C ALA A 10 39.76 -2.58 -9.47
N ALA A 11 39.88 -3.23 -10.63
CA ALA A 11 39.02 -4.28 -11.17
C ALA A 11 39.25 -5.66 -10.51
N ALA A 12 38.27 -6.56 -10.69
CA ALA A 12 38.51 -8.00 -10.75
C ALA A 12 37.59 -8.64 -11.80
N LEU A 13 38.19 -9.02 -12.92
CA LEU A 13 37.66 -9.94 -13.91
C LEU A 13 37.65 -11.36 -13.33
N LEU A 14 36.58 -12.12 -13.55
CA LEU A 14 36.62 -13.58 -13.57
C LEU A 14 35.96 -14.10 -14.86
N LEU A 15 36.79 -14.82 -15.62
CA LEU A 15 36.47 -15.59 -16.82
C LEU A 15 35.86 -16.95 -16.45
N ALA A 16 34.98 -17.46 -17.33
CA ALA A 16 34.72 -18.86 -17.70
C ALA A 16 33.19 -19.08 -17.87
N GLY A 17 32.67 -19.67 -18.95
CA GLY A 17 33.31 -20.33 -20.08
C GLY A 17 32.31 -20.77 -21.16
N CYS A 18 32.92 -21.15 -22.29
CA CYS A 18 32.50 -22.00 -23.41
C CYS A 18 31.03 -22.45 -23.57
N GLY A 19 30.44 -22.07 -24.70
CA GLY A 19 30.34 -23.01 -25.83
C GLY A 19 29.02 -23.79 -25.98
N GLY A 20 28.32 -23.52 -27.08
CA GLY A 20 27.51 -24.53 -27.77
C GLY A 20 26.08 -24.10 -28.13
N SER A 21 25.87 -23.71 -29.39
CA SER A 21 24.58 -23.86 -30.06
C SER A 21 24.67 -25.03 -31.03
N PRO A 22 23.61 -25.84 -31.13
CA PRO A 22 23.18 -26.27 -32.45
C PRO A 22 21.68 -26.04 -32.68
N LYS A 23 21.37 -25.51 -33.87
CA LYS A 23 20.07 -25.64 -34.55
C LYS A 23 19.75 -27.12 -34.77
N VAL A 24 18.51 -27.54 -34.54
CA VAL A 24 17.87 -28.61 -35.31
C VAL A 24 16.45 -28.17 -35.67
N ALA A 25 16.23 -28.00 -36.97
CA ALA A 25 14.92 -27.94 -37.59
C ALA A 25 14.41 -29.37 -37.82
N GLY A 26 13.10 -29.60 -37.67
CA GLY A 26 12.49 -30.88 -38.01
C GLY A 26 11.03 -31.02 -37.56
N GLU A 27 10.12 -30.37 -38.27
CA GLU A 27 8.76 -30.86 -38.55
C GLU A 27 8.85 -31.57 -39.95
N PRO A 28 7.97 -32.49 -40.41
CA PRO A 28 6.55 -32.66 -40.05
C PRO A 28 5.93 -34.08 -40.07
N SER A 29 4.74 -34.22 -39.46
CA SER A 29 3.49 -34.69 -40.11
C SER A 29 2.47 -35.27 -39.11
N ALA A 30 1.26 -34.73 -39.19
CA ALA A 30 -0.01 -35.20 -38.59
C ALA A 30 -0.48 -36.54 -39.24
N PRO A 31 -1.61 -37.23 -38.87
CA PRO A 31 -2.92 -36.71 -38.42
C PRO A 31 -3.51 -37.43 -37.19
N THR A 32 -4.50 -36.91 -36.46
CA THR A 32 -5.94 -37.18 -36.70
C THR A 32 -6.75 -36.50 -35.57
N ALA A 33 -7.78 -35.73 -35.91
CA ALA A 33 -8.76 -35.17 -34.96
C ALA A 33 -9.81 -36.22 -34.55
N PRO A 34 -10.42 -36.09 -33.36
CA PRO A 34 -11.86 -35.76 -33.35
C PRO A 34 -12.32 -34.81 -32.24
N GLN A 35 -13.06 -33.78 -32.68
CA GLN A 35 -14.29 -33.18 -32.13
C GLN A 35 -14.33 -32.38 -30.80
N PRO A 36 -15.25 -31.40 -30.72
CA PRO A 36 -15.16 -30.26 -29.82
C PRO A 36 -15.88 -30.55 -28.50
N VAL A 37 -15.14 -30.53 -27.40
CA VAL A 37 -15.78 -30.36 -26.09
C VAL A 37 -15.91 -28.86 -25.87
N ALA A 38 -17.13 -28.36 -26.01
CA ALA A 38 -17.51 -27.04 -25.53
C ALA A 38 -17.19 -26.96 -24.04
N ARG A 39 -15.98 -26.50 -23.70
CA ARG A 39 -15.72 -25.95 -22.38
C ARG A 39 -16.43 -24.62 -22.35
N THR A 40 -17.63 -24.65 -21.79
CA THR A 40 -18.27 -23.51 -21.17
C THR A 40 -17.17 -22.63 -20.58
N ALA A 41 -17.01 -21.43 -21.13
CA ALA A 41 -16.26 -20.38 -20.47
C ALA A 41 -17.02 -20.11 -19.18
N GLY A 42 -16.73 -20.90 -18.15
CA GLY A 42 -17.13 -20.62 -16.80
C GLY A 42 -16.46 -19.30 -16.48
N THR A 43 -17.28 -18.24 -16.47
CA THR A 43 -16.96 -16.95 -15.89
C THR A 43 -16.24 -17.24 -14.59
N LEU A 44 -14.92 -17.02 -14.57
CA LEU A 44 -14.13 -17.11 -13.35
C LEU A 44 -14.86 -16.27 -12.31
N PRO A 45 -15.19 -16.82 -11.12
CA PRO A 45 -15.69 -15.97 -10.05
C PRO A 45 -14.62 -14.90 -9.85
N SER A 46 -15.01 -13.65 -10.11
CA SER A 46 -14.21 -12.49 -9.78
C SER A 46 -13.83 -12.69 -8.32
N SER A 47 -12.57 -13.00 -8.08
CA SER A 47 -12.07 -13.23 -6.73
C SER A 47 -12.23 -11.89 -6.04
N ALA A 48 -13.31 -11.75 -5.28
CA ALA A 48 -13.50 -10.67 -4.34
C ALA A 48 -12.35 -10.79 -3.35
N MET A 49 -11.26 -10.10 -3.67
CA MET A 49 -10.07 -10.05 -2.85
C MET A 49 -10.52 -9.43 -1.55
N ALA A 50 -10.60 -10.25 -0.50
CA ALA A 50 -10.98 -9.82 0.83
C ALA A 50 -10.12 -8.60 1.20
N PRO A 51 -10.70 -7.56 1.83
CA PRO A 51 -9.95 -6.38 2.22
C PRO A 51 -8.74 -6.80 3.08
N GLY A 52 -7.54 -6.56 2.56
CA GLY A 52 -6.30 -6.89 3.23
C GLY A 52 -6.02 -5.88 4.33
N THR A 53 -6.25 -6.26 5.58
CA THR A 53 -5.82 -5.48 6.74
C THR A 53 -4.29 -5.40 6.75
N LEU A 54 -3.73 -4.18 6.73
CA LEU A 54 -2.30 -3.96 6.93
C LEU A 54 -2.08 -3.59 8.40
N THR A 55 -1.97 -4.58 9.27
CA THR A 55 -1.61 -4.28 10.66
C THR A 55 -0.15 -3.82 10.70
N VAL A 56 0.07 -2.50 10.70
CA VAL A 56 1.33 -1.93 11.18
C VAL A 56 1.17 -1.83 12.69
N SER A 57 1.96 -2.60 13.43
CA SER A 57 2.00 -2.49 14.88
C SER A 57 2.75 -1.21 15.20
N GLN A 58 2.06 -0.19 15.71
CA GLN A 58 2.76 0.78 16.54
C GLN A 58 3.22 0.04 17.79
N GLN A 59 4.52 0.08 18.07
CA GLN A 59 5.05 -0.23 19.38
C GLN A 59 5.16 1.11 20.11
N GLY A 60 4.26 1.40 21.05
CA GLY A 60 4.35 2.64 21.83
C GLY A 60 3.06 3.01 22.53
N ILE A 61 3.17 3.75 23.62
CA ILE A 61 2.05 4.30 24.38
C ILE A 61 1.38 5.40 23.55
N THR A 62 0.04 5.38 23.45
CA THR A 62 -0.72 6.46 22.80
C THR A 62 -0.41 7.81 23.49
N PRO A 63 0.05 8.84 22.77
CA PRO A 63 0.34 10.12 23.40
C PRO A 63 -0.94 10.73 23.97
N VAL A 64 -0.85 11.23 25.22
CA VAL A 64 -1.98 11.71 26.03
C VAL A 64 -2.76 12.84 25.35
N ARG A 65 -2.11 13.58 24.43
CA ARG A 65 -2.69 14.72 23.70
C ARG A 65 -2.29 14.64 22.25
N THR A 66 -3.26 14.31 21.42
CA THR A 66 -3.02 13.92 20.04
C THR A 66 -4.18 14.35 19.17
N VAL A 67 -3.87 14.89 18.00
CA VAL A 67 -4.83 15.00 16.90
C VAL A 67 -4.66 13.79 16.01
N TRP A 68 -5.75 13.05 15.81
CA TRP A 68 -5.78 11.89 14.92
C TRP A 68 -6.16 12.31 13.52
N TYR A 69 -5.59 11.64 12.53
CA TYR A 69 -5.93 11.86 11.14
C TYR A 69 -6.25 10.52 10.49
N LEU A 70 -7.28 10.48 9.66
CA LEU A 70 -7.55 9.34 8.78
C LEU A 70 -7.38 9.82 7.33
N ARG A 71 -6.41 9.22 6.65
CA ARG A 71 -6.03 9.56 5.28
C ARG A 71 -6.32 8.41 4.35
N ILE A 72 -6.91 8.70 3.19
CA ILE A 72 -6.96 7.78 2.06
C ILE A 72 -5.94 8.24 1.03
N GLU A 73 -5.02 7.36 0.69
CA GLU A 73 -3.98 7.59 -0.32
C GLU A 73 -4.13 6.60 -1.48
N ASP A 74 -3.66 7.00 -2.66
CA ASP A 74 -3.43 6.07 -3.76
C ASP A 74 -2.12 5.26 -3.57
N LEU A 75 -1.80 4.40 -4.54
CA LEU A 75 -0.56 3.61 -4.52
C LEU A 75 0.72 4.46 -4.71
N ALA A 76 0.60 5.69 -5.21
CA ALA A 76 1.70 6.65 -5.31
C ALA A 76 1.87 7.51 -4.04
N ALA A 77 1.14 7.18 -2.96
CA ALA A 77 1.12 7.94 -1.70
C ALA A 77 0.60 9.38 -1.87
N ARG A 78 -0.21 9.64 -2.91
CA ARG A 78 -0.90 10.92 -3.03
C ARG A 78 -2.14 10.89 -2.14
N THR A 79 -2.27 11.91 -1.31
CA THR A 79 -3.46 12.13 -0.47
C THR A 79 -4.67 12.39 -1.37
N MET A 80 -5.62 11.46 -1.34
CA MET A 80 -6.92 11.61 -2.01
C MET A 80 -7.93 12.28 -1.07
N PHE A 81 -7.83 11.96 0.22
CA PHE A 81 -8.65 12.56 1.26
C PHE A 81 -7.93 12.48 2.61
N GLU A 82 -8.14 13.49 3.46
CA GLU A 82 -7.64 13.53 4.83
C GLU A 82 -8.64 14.28 5.71
N GLN A 83 -8.81 13.82 6.95
CA GLN A 83 -9.61 14.50 7.96
C GLN A 83 -9.01 14.26 9.35
N SER A 84 -9.11 15.28 10.21
CA SER A 84 -8.70 15.23 11.61
C SER A 84 -9.85 14.85 12.54
N TYR A 85 -9.56 14.20 13.67
CA TYR A 85 -10.53 13.67 14.62
C TYR A 85 -10.04 13.81 16.07
N LEU A 86 -11.00 14.04 16.98
CA LEU A 86 -10.83 13.87 18.43
C LEU A 86 -11.34 12.50 18.94
N GLN A 87 -11.82 11.65 18.04
CA GLN A 87 -12.58 10.39 18.21
C GLN A 87 -14.10 10.52 18.08
N PRO A 88 -14.80 9.51 17.51
CA PRO A 88 -14.26 8.31 16.86
C PRO A 88 -13.55 8.62 15.53
N ILE A 89 -12.56 7.80 15.15
CA ILE A 89 -11.79 7.96 13.90
C ILE A 89 -12.50 7.19 12.79
N ALA A 90 -13.32 7.88 12.01
CA ALA A 90 -14.10 7.26 10.94
C ALA A 90 -14.25 8.16 9.73
N LEU A 91 -13.99 7.61 8.56
CA LEU A 91 -14.06 8.29 7.27
C LEU A 91 -14.95 7.50 6.32
N SER A 92 -15.80 8.20 5.58
CA SER A 92 -16.58 7.65 4.48
C SER A 92 -16.39 8.50 3.24
N LYS A 93 -15.98 7.90 2.12
CA LYS A 93 -15.74 8.62 0.87
C LYS A 93 -16.02 7.76 -0.35
N THR A 94 -16.72 8.32 -1.33
CA THR A 94 -16.84 7.70 -2.65
C THR A 94 -15.52 7.82 -3.40
N LEU A 95 -14.97 6.68 -3.82
CA LEU A 95 -13.73 6.59 -4.58
C LEU A 95 -14.02 5.99 -5.96
N ALA A 96 -13.22 6.35 -6.95
CA ALA A 96 -13.23 5.69 -8.25
C ALA A 96 -12.69 4.26 -8.17
N GLU A 97 -12.84 3.50 -9.25
CA GLU A 97 -12.15 2.21 -9.37
C GLU A 97 -10.64 2.39 -9.19
N GLY A 98 -10.04 1.54 -8.36
CA GLY A 98 -8.61 1.64 -8.08
C GLY A 98 -8.16 0.90 -6.83
N ARG A 99 -6.88 1.13 -6.48
CA ARG A 99 -6.24 0.57 -5.28
C ARG A 99 -5.80 1.71 -4.38
N TYR A 100 -6.19 1.61 -3.11
CA TYR A 100 -5.98 2.67 -2.13
C TYR A 100 -5.43 2.10 -0.82
N ARG A 101 -4.95 3.01 0.03
CA ARG A 101 -4.58 2.75 1.42
C ARG A 101 -5.36 3.70 2.31
N ALA A 102 -6.09 3.17 3.29
CA ALA A 102 -6.59 3.96 4.41
C ALA A 102 -5.56 3.87 5.54
N ILE A 103 -5.07 5.01 6.03
CA ILE A 103 -3.97 5.08 6.99
C ILE A 103 -4.36 6.03 8.12
N VAL A 104 -4.18 5.57 9.36
CA VAL A 104 -4.30 6.38 10.56
C VAL A 104 -2.95 7.02 10.83
N TRP A 105 -2.96 8.33 10.98
CA TRP A 105 -1.82 9.12 11.41
C TRP A 105 -2.14 9.85 12.71
N HIS A 106 -1.11 10.34 13.37
CA HIS A 106 -1.26 11.22 14.51
C HIS A 106 -0.24 12.34 14.53
N ARG A 107 -0.58 13.43 15.21
CA ARG A 107 0.36 14.46 15.64
C ARG A 107 0.19 14.69 17.13
N ALA A 108 1.27 14.53 17.89
CA ALA A 108 1.28 14.84 19.31
C ALA A 108 1.20 16.35 19.54
N CYS A 109 0.65 16.76 20.68
CA CYS A 109 0.55 18.16 21.10
C CYS A 109 1.22 18.32 22.46
N GLU A 110 2.03 19.37 22.66
CA GLU A 110 2.77 19.55 23.91
C GLU A 110 1.86 19.91 25.10
N LYS A 111 0.87 20.79 24.90
CA LYS A 111 -0.02 21.29 25.95
C LYS A 111 -1.48 21.14 25.61
N THR A 112 -2.00 21.87 24.65
CA THR A 112 -3.38 21.74 24.19
C THR A 112 -3.32 21.62 22.69
N CYS A 113 -4.03 20.64 22.12
CA CYS A 113 -4.10 20.54 20.68
C CYS A 113 -4.86 21.76 20.13
N PRO A 114 -4.33 22.44 19.10
CA PRO A 114 -5.03 23.54 18.46
C PRO A 114 -6.40 23.08 17.95
N ALA A 115 -7.39 23.96 18.01
CA ALA A 115 -8.71 23.71 17.43
C ALA A 115 -8.67 23.82 15.89
N ASP A 116 -7.78 24.68 15.38
CA ASP A 116 -7.59 24.99 13.98
C ASP A 116 -6.10 25.19 13.64
N GLY A 117 -5.73 24.79 12.43
CA GLY A 117 -4.38 24.90 11.92
C GLY A 117 -3.36 23.91 12.50
N GLU A 118 -2.13 24.04 12.04
CA GLU A 118 -1.07 23.04 12.29
C GLU A 118 -0.01 23.51 13.31
N GLN A 119 -0.17 24.73 13.86
CA GLN A 119 0.78 25.34 14.79
C GLN A 119 0.70 24.65 16.16
N GLY A 120 1.85 24.22 16.69
CA GLY A 120 1.92 23.54 17.99
C GLY A 120 1.67 22.02 17.94
N LEU A 121 1.48 21.48 16.74
CA LEU A 121 1.48 20.03 16.50
C LEU A 121 2.90 19.53 16.21
N GLY A 122 3.26 18.37 16.77
CA GLY A 122 4.51 17.66 16.52
C GLY A 122 4.56 17.03 15.12
N PRO A 123 5.57 16.21 14.77
CA PRO A 123 5.60 15.55 13.45
C PRO A 123 4.38 14.65 13.21
N LEU A 124 4.06 14.42 11.94
CA LEU A 124 3.03 13.46 11.52
C LEU A 124 3.61 12.05 11.55
N GLU A 125 3.00 11.16 12.33
CA GLU A 125 3.47 9.79 12.54
C GLU A 125 2.39 8.77 12.17
N GLN A 126 2.78 7.71 11.46
CA GLN A 126 1.86 6.67 11.03
C GLN A 126 1.60 5.68 12.16
N VAL A 127 0.34 5.23 12.28
CA VAL A 127 -0.06 4.24 13.29
C VAL A 127 -0.33 2.89 12.63
N CYS A 128 -1.43 2.78 11.90
CA CYS A 128 -1.82 1.57 11.20
C CYS A 128 -2.60 1.89 9.92
N GLY A 129 -2.81 0.90 9.06
CA GLY A 129 -3.54 1.10 7.81
C GLY A 129 -4.20 -0.15 7.25
N ALA A 130 -4.86 -0.01 6.12
CA ALA A 130 -5.38 -1.15 5.37
C ALA A 130 -5.34 -0.84 3.89
N LYS A 131 -5.08 -1.87 3.08
CA LYS A 131 -5.22 -1.78 1.63
C LYS A 131 -6.67 -2.08 1.28
N VAL A 132 -7.19 -1.33 0.32
CA VAL A 132 -8.53 -1.55 -0.22
C VAL A 132 -8.48 -1.47 -1.74
N THR A 133 -9.11 -2.44 -2.38
CA THR A 133 -9.34 -2.44 -3.83
C THR A 133 -10.80 -2.08 -4.04
N VAL A 134 -11.03 -1.06 -4.85
CA VAL A 134 -12.35 -0.55 -5.21
C VAL A 134 -12.64 -1.01 -6.64
N ALA A 135 -13.63 -1.88 -6.81
CA ALA A 135 -13.92 -2.53 -8.10
C ALA A 135 -14.75 -1.65 -9.06
N ALA A 136 -15.51 -0.72 -8.53
CA ALA A 136 -16.28 0.28 -9.25
C ALA A 136 -16.47 1.49 -8.35
N ALA A 137 -16.90 2.63 -8.89
CA ALA A 137 -17.14 3.82 -8.09
C ALA A 137 -18.11 3.52 -6.93
N THR A 138 -17.60 3.46 -5.70
CA THR A 138 -18.35 3.06 -4.49
C THR A 138 -17.86 3.83 -3.27
N THR A 139 -18.68 3.79 -2.22
CA THR A 139 -18.37 4.42 -0.95
C THR A 139 -17.48 3.53 -0.10
N VAL A 140 -16.24 3.95 0.09
CA VAL A 140 -15.31 3.34 1.02
C VAL A 140 -15.51 3.93 2.42
N ARG A 141 -15.77 3.06 3.39
CA ARG A 141 -15.83 3.41 4.81
C ARG A 141 -14.64 2.79 5.55
N ALA A 142 -13.84 3.64 6.17
CA ALA A 142 -12.71 3.27 7.02
C ALA A 142 -13.00 3.68 8.46
N VAL A 143 -12.83 2.76 9.40
CA VAL A 143 -12.99 3.00 10.84
C VAL A 143 -11.75 2.49 11.55
N ALA A 144 -11.16 3.33 12.39
CA ALA A 144 -10.01 2.98 13.19
C ALA A 144 -10.33 3.05 14.69
N VAL A 145 -9.74 2.11 15.43
CA VAL A 145 -9.74 2.06 16.88
C VAL A 145 -8.29 2.03 17.34
N VAL A 146 -7.95 2.96 18.23
CA VAL A 146 -6.62 3.04 18.84
C VAL A 146 -6.78 2.84 20.35
N GLY A 147 -6.13 1.82 20.88
CA GLY A 147 -6.10 1.51 22.30
C GLY A 147 -5.23 2.47 23.10
N ALA A 148 -5.41 2.51 24.41
CA ALA A 148 -4.57 3.32 25.31
C ALA A 148 -3.10 2.84 25.31
N ASP A 149 -2.87 1.57 24.99
CA ASP A 149 -1.58 0.91 24.84
C ASP A 149 -0.92 1.14 23.46
N GLY A 150 -1.55 1.96 22.60
CA GLY A 150 -1.12 2.22 21.23
C GLY A 150 -1.41 1.09 20.24
N SER A 151 -2.12 0.04 20.66
CA SER A 151 -2.65 -0.93 19.72
C SER A 151 -3.59 -0.25 18.72
N CYS A 152 -3.50 -0.61 17.45
CA CYS A 152 -4.30 0.02 16.40
C CYS A 152 -4.94 -1.04 15.51
N ALA A 153 -6.25 -0.92 15.33
CA ALA A 153 -7.02 -1.73 14.40
C ALA A 153 -7.81 -0.84 13.47
N ILE A 154 -7.76 -1.13 12.17
CA ILE A 154 -8.53 -0.42 11.15
C ILE A 154 -9.33 -1.43 10.32
N LYS A 155 -10.61 -1.12 10.12
CA LYS A 155 -11.52 -1.87 9.26
C LYS A 155 -11.92 -0.99 8.09
N VAL A 156 -11.80 -1.54 6.88
CA VAL A 156 -12.22 -0.87 5.64
C VAL A 156 -13.28 -1.72 4.94
N THR A 157 -14.36 -1.09 4.50
CA THR A 157 -15.45 -1.69 3.74
C THR A 157 -15.77 -0.82 2.52
N THR A 158 -16.21 -1.44 1.42
CA THR A 158 -16.50 -0.81 0.12
C THR A 158 -17.93 -1.09 -0.32
#